data_AF-A0A535GXX0-F1
#
_entry.id   AF-A0A535GXX0-F1
#
_cell.length_a   1.000
_cell.length_b   1.000
_cell.length_c   1.000
_cell.angle_alpha   90.00
_cell.angle_beta   90.00
_cell.angle_gamma   90.00
#
_symmetry.space_group_name_H-M   'P 1'
#
loop_
_entity.id
_entity.type
_entity.pdbx_description
1 polymer ?
#
loop_
_entity_poly.entity_id
_entity_poly.type
_entity_poly.pdbx_seq_one_letter_code
_entity_poly.pdbx_strand_id
1 'polypeptide(L)'
;MAMLDATGEAPAMEGNGRPAAWTRWWLAGTAFDWGFVGLAAILVSAGYEYAWMTRNRSPLPKGSEIPFQAAWVVLALFLVVTGVLAWRRTRRASSLIRDGYAVSAVGCALFLVGVLINGWWTEALGPAIGVPAIFRLPNLLEIAGGVLIVVGPLLASTGRGELVAGPTALLSAVLLLATVTFFTQFDHPYIDRYASIEVRLPSPLSAFDAGNHREEILGALGLMMQAAAVTGVILWILKQTRLPVGSITLMLTVSAFFTATQLGHFSMVGVGLIVGVLGDVILALLRPRADRVLRLHVFAVLMGALSAGVYLVWISFDPGTWWQPDMTFGTVVACGIVGGLMSYFLFPGADAVRAASVLWPAMTQESSTEAPDVTVERVEHALKVLHSTRDLADSPLIAMRCIAAPSSGELRKTIQDAIEHLRSSAFQQDAQAGQILDLYYVHRIGGHYAVEMRVGLSRAAYFNRRSYGVRRLVDRLRELEESASPA
;
A
#
# COMPACT_ATOMS: atom_id res chain seq x y z
N MET A 1 55.33 -35.19 16.88
CA MET A 1 54.44 -34.85 18.01
C MET A 1 54.39 -33.34 18.08
N ALA A 2 53.60 -32.75 17.18
CA ALA A 2 53.49 -31.32 16.95
C ALA A 2 52.03 -30.95 17.22
N MET A 3 51.80 -30.08 18.20
CA MET A 3 50.48 -29.58 18.52
C MET A 3 50.58 -28.09 18.89
N LEU A 4 49.76 -27.32 18.16
CA LEU A 4 49.04 -26.12 18.60
C LEU A 4 49.82 -24.81 18.72
N ASP A 5 49.88 -24.10 17.59
CA ASP A 5 49.74 -22.64 17.55
C ASP A 5 48.97 -22.26 16.28
N ALA A 6 47.67 -22.00 16.44
CA ALA A 6 46.81 -21.39 15.42
C ALA A 6 45.56 -20.82 16.10
N THR A 7 45.71 -19.70 16.81
CA THR A 7 44.58 -18.84 17.17
C THR A 7 44.14 -18.09 15.92
N GLY A 8 43.16 -18.66 15.22
CA GLY A 8 42.43 -17.94 14.18
C GLY A 8 41.56 -16.86 14.82
N GLU A 9 41.93 -15.60 14.62
CA GLU A 9 41.03 -14.47 14.81
C GLU A 9 39.88 -14.61 13.81
N ALA A 10 38.69 -14.96 14.32
CA ALA A 10 37.46 -14.84 13.56
C ALA A 10 37.14 -13.34 13.39
N PRO A 11 36.83 -12.86 12.18
CA PRO A 11 36.43 -11.47 11.99
C PRO A 11 35.13 -11.22 12.76
N ALA A 12 35.16 -10.21 13.63
CA ALA A 12 34.03 -9.73 14.39
C ALA A 12 32.87 -9.38 13.44
N MET A 13 31.81 -10.18 13.48
CA MET A 13 30.54 -9.89 12.80
C MET A 13 29.99 -8.53 13.29
N GLU A 14 29.89 -7.58 12.36
CA GLU A 14 29.25 -6.27 12.53
C GLU A 14 27.79 -6.41 13.00
N GLY A 15 27.59 -6.41 14.32
CA GLY A 15 26.27 -6.44 14.94
C GLY A 15 25.58 -5.08 15.10
N ASN A 16 26.22 -3.97 14.70
CA ASN A 16 25.83 -2.63 15.16
C ASN A 16 25.01 -1.78 14.16
N GLY A 17 24.67 -2.30 12.97
CA GLY A 17 24.01 -1.52 11.90
C GLY A 17 22.48 -1.47 11.93
N ARG A 18 21.81 -2.42 12.58
CA ARG A 18 20.34 -2.59 12.53
C ARG A 18 19.52 -1.45 13.17
N PRO A 19 19.80 -1.01 14.40
CA PRO A 19 19.01 0.07 15.01
C PRO A 19 19.23 1.42 14.30
N ALA A 20 20.46 1.69 13.83
CA ALA A 20 20.78 2.91 13.07
C ALA A 20 20.18 2.92 11.66
N ALA A 21 20.00 1.76 11.03
CA ALA A 21 19.28 1.65 9.75
C ALA A 21 17.77 1.81 9.94
N TRP A 22 17.22 1.32 11.05
CA TRP A 22 15.80 1.43 11.38
C TRP A 22 15.39 2.87 11.71
N THR A 23 16.18 3.60 12.50
CA THR A 23 15.95 5.03 12.76
C THR A 23 16.12 5.88 11.50
N ARG A 24 17.12 5.59 10.66
CA ARG A 24 17.27 6.23 9.34
C ARG A 24 16.08 5.96 8.42
N TRP A 25 15.46 4.78 8.50
CA TRP A 25 14.26 4.47 7.74
C TRP A 25 13.06 5.31 8.19
N TRP A 26 12.85 5.48 9.50
CA TRP A 26 11.76 6.30 10.05
C TRP A 26 11.92 7.79 9.79
N LEU A 27 13.15 8.29 9.62
CA LEU A 27 13.42 9.67 9.23
C LEU A 27 13.41 9.88 7.71
N ALA A 28 13.26 8.81 6.93
CA ALA A 28 13.21 8.92 5.47
C ALA A 28 11.94 9.63 5.00
N GLY A 29 12.03 10.35 3.89
CA GLY A 29 10.92 11.12 3.32
C GLY A 29 11.26 12.61 3.23
N THR A 30 10.52 13.33 2.39
CA THR A 30 10.74 14.77 2.27
C THR A 30 9.99 15.51 3.37
N ALA A 31 10.48 16.68 3.79
CA ALA A 31 9.78 17.53 4.77
C ALA A 31 8.33 17.85 4.33
N PHE A 32 8.10 17.92 3.02
CA PHE A 32 6.78 18.08 2.45
C PHE A 32 5.88 16.87 2.69
N ASP A 33 6.38 15.65 2.44
CA ASP A 33 5.60 14.42 2.65
C ASP A 33 5.21 14.27 4.13
N TRP A 34 6.13 14.59 5.05
CA TRP A 34 5.86 14.60 6.49
C TRP A 34 4.81 15.65 6.89
N GLY A 35 4.95 16.88 6.39
CA GLY A 35 3.96 17.94 6.63
C GLY A 35 2.57 17.55 6.11
N PHE A 36 2.51 16.99 4.91
CA PHE A 36 1.25 16.55 4.29
C PHE A 36 0.59 15.41 5.08
N VAL A 37 1.33 14.35 5.40
CA VAL A 37 0.81 13.21 6.16
C VAL A 37 0.34 13.65 7.55
N GLY A 38 1.08 14.54 8.22
CA GLY A 38 0.67 15.08 9.51
C GLY A 38 -0.67 15.82 9.44
N LEU A 39 -0.86 16.70 8.44
CA LEU A 39 -2.13 17.38 8.22
C LEU A 39 -3.26 16.41 7.84
N ALA A 40 -2.96 15.40 7.03
CA ALA A 40 -3.93 14.37 6.67
C ALA A 40 -4.36 13.54 7.90
N ALA A 41 -3.43 13.24 8.82
CA ALA A 41 -3.74 12.57 10.07
C ALA A 41 -4.65 13.40 10.97
N ILE A 42 -4.43 14.73 11.04
CA ILE A 42 -5.32 15.65 11.77
C ILE A 42 -6.71 15.64 11.14
N LEU A 43 -6.82 15.72 9.82
CA LEU A 43 -8.09 15.68 9.10
C LEU A 43 -8.89 14.39 9.41
N VAL A 44 -8.25 13.23 9.28
CA VAL A 44 -8.91 11.93 9.55
C VAL A 44 -9.31 11.82 11.03
N SER A 45 -8.44 12.23 11.95
CA SER A 45 -8.73 12.20 13.39
C SER A 45 -9.91 13.10 13.75
N ALA A 46 -9.98 14.31 13.18
CA ALA A 46 -11.09 15.23 13.37
C ALA A 46 -12.41 14.67 12.79
N GLY A 47 -12.35 13.93 11.68
CA GLY A 47 -13.51 13.20 11.15
C GLY A 47 -14.02 12.13 12.12
N TYR A 48 -13.12 11.33 12.70
CA TYR A 48 -13.48 10.34 13.72
C TYR A 48 -14.00 10.97 15.02
N GLU A 49 -13.48 12.13 15.41
CA GLU A 49 -14.00 12.92 16.53
C GLU A 49 -15.43 13.39 16.25
N TYR A 50 -15.71 13.89 15.05
CA TYR A 50 -17.06 14.28 14.64
C TYR A 50 -18.02 13.09 14.68
N ALA A 51 -17.63 11.93 14.14
CA ALA A 51 -18.41 10.70 14.25
C ALA A 51 -18.68 10.31 15.70
N TRP A 52 -17.66 10.41 16.57
CA TRP A 52 -17.83 10.15 17.99
C TRP A 52 -18.83 11.11 18.65
N MET A 53 -18.76 12.41 18.35
CA MET A 53 -19.71 13.41 18.86
C MET A 53 -21.14 13.10 18.41
N THR A 54 -21.34 12.76 17.14
CA THR A 54 -22.68 12.43 16.62
C THR A 54 -23.31 11.19 17.27
N ARG A 55 -22.49 10.24 17.73
CA ARG A 55 -22.97 9.05 18.47
C ARG A 55 -23.20 9.31 19.96
N ASN A 56 -22.30 10.07 20.60
CA ASN A 56 -22.22 10.14 22.07
C ASN A 56 -22.74 11.46 22.68
N ARG A 57 -23.00 12.49 21.86
CA ARG A 57 -23.52 13.78 22.34
C ARG A 57 -24.85 14.11 21.67
N SER A 58 -25.89 14.21 22.49
CA SER A 58 -27.20 14.72 22.09
C SER A 58 -27.66 15.79 23.08
N PRO A 59 -27.94 17.04 22.64
CA PRO A 59 -27.86 17.53 21.25
C PRO A 59 -26.40 17.73 20.78
N LEU A 60 -26.20 17.67 19.46
CA LEU A 60 -24.89 17.94 18.86
C LEU A 60 -24.51 19.42 19.06
N PRO A 61 -23.30 19.75 19.57
CA PRO A 61 -22.87 21.14 19.70
C PRO A 61 -22.82 21.87 18.36
N LYS A 62 -23.24 23.15 18.33
CA LYS A 62 -23.13 23.98 17.12
C LYS A 62 -21.65 24.10 16.71
N GLY A 63 -21.37 23.93 15.41
CA GLY A 63 -20.00 24.02 14.89
C GLY A 63 -19.15 22.78 15.14
N SER A 64 -19.77 21.63 15.47
CA SER A 64 -19.10 20.33 15.59
C SER A 64 -18.27 19.93 14.35
N GLU A 65 -18.64 20.46 13.19
CA GLU A 65 -18.03 20.25 11.88
C GLU A 65 -16.78 21.11 11.63
N ILE A 66 -16.58 22.18 12.40
CA ILE A 66 -15.48 23.13 12.23
C ILE A 66 -14.10 22.46 12.32
N PRO A 67 -13.80 21.55 13.26
CA PRO A 67 -12.47 20.97 13.38
C PRO A 67 -11.98 20.26 12.12
N PHE A 68 -12.80 19.41 11.52
CA PHE A 68 -12.39 18.67 10.32
C PHE A 68 -12.38 19.56 9.07
N GLN A 69 -13.31 20.53 8.96
CA GLN A 69 -13.30 21.51 7.87
C GLN A 69 -12.06 22.42 7.96
N ALA A 70 -11.67 22.86 9.16
CA ALA A 70 -10.47 23.65 9.38
C ALA A 70 -9.20 22.85 9.04
N ALA A 71 -9.13 21.58 9.46
CA ALA A 71 -8.04 20.69 9.10
C ALA A 71 -7.91 20.52 7.58
N TRP A 72 -9.04 20.38 6.87
CA TRP A 72 -9.07 20.34 5.42
C TRP A 72 -8.57 21.66 4.79
N VAL A 73 -9.05 22.82 5.26
CA VAL A 73 -8.60 24.13 4.76
C VAL A 73 -7.09 24.28 4.92
N VAL A 74 -6.54 23.94 6.08
CA VAL A 74 -5.09 24.03 6.33
C VAL A 74 -4.31 23.12 5.38
N LEU A 75 -4.78 21.89 5.15
CA LEU A 75 -4.18 20.95 4.21
C LEU A 75 -4.24 21.45 2.76
N ALA A 76 -5.38 21.98 2.33
CA ALA A 76 -5.56 22.55 1.00
C ALA A 76 -4.66 23.78 0.79
N LEU A 77 -4.59 24.68 1.78
CA LEU A 77 -3.69 25.83 1.76
C LEU A 77 -2.22 25.40 1.72
N PHE A 78 -1.85 24.35 2.46
CA PHE A 78 -0.50 23.80 2.41
C PHE A 78 -0.11 23.35 1.00
N LEU A 79 -1.00 22.62 0.30
CA LEU A 79 -0.77 22.24 -1.11
C LEU A 79 -0.65 23.46 -2.03
N VAL A 80 -1.56 24.44 -1.91
CA VAL A 80 -1.56 25.63 -2.76
C VAL A 80 -0.31 26.48 -2.53
N VAL A 81 0.04 26.76 -1.27
CA VAL A 81 1.20 27.60 -0.93
C VAL A 81 2.50 26.93 -1.39
N THR A 82 2.69 25.66 -1.11
CA THR A 82 3.90 24.94 -1.52
C THR A 82 4.00 24.83 -3.05
N GLY A 83 2.88 24.60 -3.74
CA GLY A 83 2.79 24.60 -5.20
C GLY A 83 3.12 25.97 -5.82
N VAL A 84 2.56 27.05 -5.28
CA VAL A 84 2.84 28.44 -5.72
C VAL A 84 4.30 28.80 -5.47
N LEU A 85 4.88 28.42 -4.33
CA LEU A 85 6.30 28.65 -4.03
C LEU A 85 7.21 27.88 -5.01
N ALA A 86 6.88 26.63 -5.33
CA ALA A 86 7.61 25.83 -6.33
C ALA A 86 7.51 26.43 -7.74
N TRP A 87 6.31 26.89 -8.13
CA TRP A 87 6.08 27.59 -9.39
C TRP A 87 6.84 28.91 -9.47
N ARG A 88 6.87 29.70 -8.40
CA ARG A 88 7.64 30.96 -8.37
C ARG A 88 9.13 30.74 -8.58
N ARG A 89 9.67 29.61 -8.09
CA ARG A 89 11.09 29.26 -8.24
C ARG A 89 11.43 28.73 -9.64
N THR A 90 10.59 27.89 -10.22
CA THR A 90 10.92 27.19 -11.49
C THR A 90 10.27 27.81 -12.72
N ARG A 91 9.24 28.65 -12.54
CA ARG A 91 8.37 29.23 -13.58
C ARG A 91 7.71 28.19 -14.51
N ARG A 92 7.63 26.93 -14.08
CA ARG A 92 7.02 25.83 -14.85
C ARG A 92 5.67 25.46 -14.28
N ALA A 93 4.63 25.43 -15.11
CA ALA A 93 3.27 25.04 -14.68
C ALA A 93 3.22 23.62 -14.11
N SER A 94 4.05 22.70 -14.61
CA SER A 94 4.17 21.34 -14.09
C SER A 94 4.68 21.25 -12.64
N SER A 95 5.28 22.31 -12.10
CA SER A 95 5.74 22.35 -10.70
C SER A 95 4.66 22.81 -9.71
N LEU A 96 3.50 23.26 -10.21
CA LEU A 96 2.42 23.79 -9.37
C LEU A 96 1.75 22.69 -8.54
N ILE A 97 1.73 21.46 -9.07
CA ILE A 97 1.31 20.27 -8.35
C ILE A 97 2.53 19.35 -8.29
N ARG A 98 2.91 18.95 -7.08
CA ARG A 98 4.04 18.04 -6.89
C ARG A 98 3.70 16.64 -7.43
N ASP A 99 4.67 16.00 -8.08
CA ASP A 99 4.50 14.65 -8.61
C ASP A 99 3.98 13.69 -7.52
N GLY A 100 2.89 12.98 -7.85
CA GLY A 100 2.18 12.08 -6.94
C GLY A 100 1.01 12.69 -6.15
N TYR A 101 0.90 14.03 -6.06
CA TYR A 101 -0.13 14.71 -5.26
C TYR A 101 -1.30 15.27 -6.08
N ALA A 102 -1.31 15.03 -7.40
CA ALA A 102 -2.42 15.45 -8.27
C ALA A 102 -3.77 14.86 -7.82
N VAL A 103 -3.76 13.60 -7.40
CA VAL A 103 -4.96 12.92 -6.88
C VAL A 103 -5.44 13.59 -5.58
N SER A 104 -4.53 13.96 -4.68
CA SER A 104 -4.89 14.68 -3.45
C SER A 104 -5.44 16.08 -3.73
N ALA A 105 -4.93 16.78 -4.75
CA ALA A 105 -5.47 18.09 -5.15
C ALA A 105 -6.91 17.97 -5.67
N VAL A 106 -7.20 16.94 -6.47
CA VAL A 106 -8.58 16.61 -6.89
C VAL A 106 -9.44 16.26 -5.67
N GLY A 107 -8.88 15.48 -4.73
CA GLY A 107 -9.55 15.17 -3.47
C GLY A 107 -9.92 16.42 -2.67
N CYS A 108 -9.03 17.41 -2.56
CA CYS A 108 -9.33 18.68 -1.92
C CYS A 108 -10.47 19.43 -2.61
N ALA A 109 -10.48 19.47 -3.94
CA ALA A 109 -11.56 20.11 -4.68
C ALA A 109 -12.91 19.38 -4.48
N LEU A 110 -12.90 18.05 -4.50
CA LEU A 110 -14.10 17.24 -4.27
C LEU A 110 -14.67 17.44 -2.86
N PHE A 111 -13.79 17.51 -1.86
CA PHE A 111 -14.14 17.79 -0.48
C PHE A 111 -14.77 19.18 -0.34
N LEU A 112 -14.19 20.21 -0.97
CA LEU A 112 -14.79 21.56 -1.00
C LEU A 112 -16.21 21.55 -1.57
N VAL A 113 -16.43 20.83 -2.67
CA VAL A 113 -17.76 20.70 -3.26
C VAL A 113 -18.73 20.07 -2.26
N GLY A 114 -18.32 19.02 -1.54
CA GLY A 114 -19.10 18.43 -0.45
C GLY A 114 -19.48 19.46 0.61
N VAL A 115 -18.51 20.19 1.16
CA VAL A 115 -18.72 21.21 2.19
C VAL A 115 -19.69 22.30 1.73
N LEU A 116 -19.52 22.82 0.51
CA LEU A 116 -20.36 23.89 -0.03
C LEU A 116 -21.81 23.43 -0.25
N ILE A 117 -22.00 22.20 -0.75
CA ILE A 117 -23.33 21.66 -0.98
C ILE A 117 -24.02 21.30 0.34
N ASN A 118 -23.27 20.92 1.38
CA ASN A 118 -23.84 20.43 2.65
C ASN A 118 -24.77 21.44 3.34
N GLY A 119 -24.43 22.74 3.30
CA GLY A 119 -25.25 23.81 3.85
C GLY A 119 -26.62 23.88 3.18
N TRP A 120 -26.62 24.05 1.86
CA TRP A 120 -27.85 24.05 1.05
C TRP A 120 -28.65 22.75 1.19
N TRP A 121 -27.97 21.59 1.19
CA TRP A 121 -28.62 20.28 1.30
C TRP A 121 -29.40 20.13 2.62
N THR A 122 -28.83 20.64 3.71
CA THR A 122 -29.46 20.56 5.03
C THR A 122 -30.67 21.48 5.13
N GLU A 123 -30.63 22.64 4.49
CA GLU A 123 -31.79 23.54 4.40
C GLU A 123 -32.91 22.96 3.52
N ALA A 124 -32.56 22.36 2.38
CA ALA A 124 -33.52 21.87 1.41
C ALA A 124 -34.19 20.53 1.80
N LEU A 125 -33.42 19.60 2.36
CA LEU A 125 -33.86 18.22 2.64
C LEU A 125 -33.95 17.89 4.14
N GLY A 126 -33.61 18.85 4.99
CA GLY A 126 -33.58 18.68 6.44
C GLY A 126 -32.31 17.99 6.98
N PRO A 127 -32.14 17.96 8.30
CA PRO A 127 -31.04 17.25 8.94
C PRO A 127 -31.25 15.73 8.87
N ALA A 128 -30.18 14.98 8.61
CA ALA A 128 -30.19 13.53 8.72
C ALA A 128 -29.50 13.08 10.01
N ILE A 129 -30.08 12.07 10.67
CA ILE A 129 -29.55 11.47 11.90
C ILE A 129 -29.34 9.97 11.64
N GLY A 130 -28.24 9.41 12.16
CA GLY A 130 -27.91 7.99 12.00
C GLY A 130 -27.40 7.63 10.61
N VAL A 131 -27.68 6.41 10.15
CA VAL A 131 -27.17 5.86 8.88
C VAL A 131 -27.45 6.76 7.66
N PRO A 132 -28.64 7.37 7.49
CA PRO A 132 -28.89 8.28 6.37
C PRO A 132 -27.91 9.44 6.28
N ALA A 133 -27.32 9.89 7.39
CA ALA A 133 -26.32 10.95 7.37
C ALA A 133 -25.08 10.56 6.57
N ILE A 134 -24.65 9.29 6.63
CA ILE A 134 -23.47 8.80 5.90
C ILE A 134 -23.71 8.82 4.38
N PHE A 135 -24.92 8.46 3.95
CA PHE A 135 -25.28 8.33 2.55
C PHE A 135 -25.73 9.64 1.87
N ARG A 136 -25.68 10.77 2.57
CA ARG A 136 -25.95 12.07 1.95
C ARG A 136 -24.88 12.38 0.92
N LEU A 137 -25.29 12.88 -0.24
CA LEU A 137 -24.37 13.22 -1.32
C LEU A 137 -23.20 14.12 -0.86
N PRO A 138 -23.40 15.20 -0.06
CA PRO A 138 -22.30 16.00 0.47
C PRO A 138 -21.27 15.17 1.24
N ASN A 139 -21.74 14.30 2.14
CA ASN A 139 -20.86 13.46 2.96
C ASN A 139 -20.14 12.40 2.12
N LEU A 140 -20.79 11.84 1.09
CA LEU A 140 -20.12 10.93 0.15
C LEU A 140 -19.03 11.64 -0.66
N LEU A 141 -19.24 12.90 -1.05
CA LEU A 141 -18.21 13.71 -1.73
C LEU A 141 -17.04 14.03 -0.80
N GLU A 142 -17.32 14.37 0.47
CA GLU A 142 -16.29 14.59 1.48
C GLU A 142 -15.48 13.31 1.75
N ILE A 143 -16.14 12.15 1.89
CA ILE A 143 -15.47 10.86 2.11
C ILE A 143 -14.63 10.47 0.89
N ALA A 144 -15.18 10.58 -0.32
CA ALA A 144 -14.43 10.33 -1.55
C ALA A 144 -13.23 11.28 -1.69
N GLY A 145 -13.43 12.56 -1.39
CA GLY A 145 -12.35 13.55 -1.33
C GLY A 145 -11.28 13.19 -0.31
N GLY A 146 -11.68 12.75 0.89
CA GLY A 146 -10.80 12.26 1.96
C GLY A 146 -9.95 11.08 1.53
N VAL A 147 -10.52 10.09 0.85
CA VAL A 147 -9.77 8.94 0.30
C VAL A 147 -8.71 9.42 -0.70
N LEU A 148 -9.07 10.31 -1.63
CA LEU A 148 -8.13 10.84 -2.61
C LEU A 148 -7.02 11.68 -1.97
N ILE A 149 -7.34 12.44 -0.92
CA ILE A 149 -6.37 13.23 -0.14
C ILE A 149 -5.33 12.31 0.50
N VAL A 150 -5.76 11.32 1.29
CA VAL A 150 -4.84 10.50 2.11
C VAL A 150 -3.93 9.59 1.29
N VAL A 151 -4.31 9.27 0.05
CA VAL A 151 -3.54 8.40 -0.87
C VAL A 151 -2.30 9.06 -1.47
N GLY A 152 -2.20 10.40 -1.44
CA GLY A 152 -1.13 11.17 -2.09
C GLY A 152 0.30 10.68 -1.81
N PRO A 153 0.72 10.57 -0.53
CA PRO A 153 2.08 10.14 -0.20
C PRO A 153 2.41 8.72 -0.67
N LEU A 154 1.45 7.80 -0.67
CA LEU A 154 1.61 6.45 -1.19
C LEU A 154 1.82 6.45 -2.72
N LEU A 155 1.03 7.22 -3.47
CA LEU A 155 1.22 7.38 -4.91
C LEU A 155 2.51 8.11 -5.24
N ALA A 156 2.91 9.09 -4.43
CA ALA A 156 4.18 9.78 -4.58
C ALA A 156 5.38 8.85 -4.38
N SER A 157 5.36 7.99 -3.36
CA SER A 157 6.36 6.94 -3.15
C SER A 157 6.46 5.99 -4.35
N THR A 158 5.31 5.54 -4.85
CA THR A 158 5.24 4.69 -6.05
C THR A 158 5.78 5.40 -7.30
N GLY A 159 5.42 6.68 -7.47
CA GLY A 159 5.91 7.53 -8.57
C GLY A 159 7.42 7.71 -8.55
N ARG A 160 8.02 7.82 -7.35
CA ARG A 160 9.48 7.84 -7.15
C ARG A 160 10.14 6.48 -7.40
N GLY A 161 9.36 5.41 -7.53
CA GLY A 161 9.86 4.06 -7.79
C GLY A 161 10.45 3.37 -6.57
N GLU A 162 10.02 3.75 -5.37
CA GLU A 162 10.39 3.10 -4.12
C GLU A 162 9.82 1.67 -4.10
N LEU A 163 10.66 0.65 -3.90
CA LEU A 163 10.19 -0.74 -3.87
C LEU A 163 9.49 -1.09 -2.58
N VAL A 164 9.94 -0.50 -1.49
CA VAL A 164 9.40 -0.69 -0.14
C VAL A 164 8.80 0.64 0.28
N ALA A 165 7.57 0.61 0.76
CA ALA A 165 6.90 1.80 1.25
C ALA A 165 7.77 2.49 2.31
N GLY A 166 8.09 3.77 2.10
CA GLY A 166 8.69 4.61 3.14
C GLY A 166 7.71 4.90 4.29
N PRO A 167 8.16 5.54 5.38
CA PRO A 167 7.31 5.79 6.55
C PRO A 167 6.10 6.68 6.22
N THR A 168 6.26 7.69 5.37
CA THR A 168 5.14 8.56 4.95
C THR A 168 4.13 7.83 4.07
N ALA A 169 4.58 6.90 3.22
CA ALA A 169 3.71 6.03 2.44
C ALA A 169 2.98 5.01 3.32
N LEU A 170 3.65 4.47 4.34
CA LEU A 170 3.03 3.59 5.34
C LEU A 170 1.96 4.33 6.15
N LEU A 171 2.26 5.53 6.64
CA LEU A 171 1.28 6.37 7.34
C LEU A 171 0.10 6.72 6.44
N SER A 172 0.34 7.03 5.16
CA SER A 172 -0.71 7.22 4.16
C SER A 172 -1.56 5.96 3.96
N ALA A 173 -0.97 4.76 3.97
CA ALA A 173 -1.70 3.49 3.94
C ALA A 173 -2.54 3.24 5.20
N VAL A 174 -2.02 3.60 6.38
CA VAL A 174 -2.77 3.57 7.65
C VAL A 174 -3.98 4.51 7.57
N LEU A 175 -3.77 5.75 7.12
CA LEU A 175 -4.83 6.74 6.97
C LEU A 175 -5.85 6.33 5.90
N LEU A 176 -5.42 5.70 4.81
CA LEU A 176 -6.33 5.14 3.81
C LEU A 176 -7.23 4.07 4.44
N LEU A 177 -6.66 3.12 5.18
CA LEU A 177 -7.46 2.10 5.85
C LEU A 177 -8.41 2.74 6.86
N ALA A 178 -7.93 3.71 7.65
CA ALA A 178 -8.75 4.46 8.61
C ALA A 178 -9.92 5.18 7.91
N THR A 179 -9.71 5.85 6.77
CA THR A 179 -10.78 6.51 6.02
C THR A 179 -11.79 5.50 5.45
N VAL A 180 -11.32 4.34 4.97
CA VAL A 180 -12.22 3.27 4.51
C VAL A 180 -13.05 2.71 5.68
N THR A 181 -12.43 2.44 6.83
CA THR A 181 -13.14 1.98 8.04
C THR A 181 -14.06 3.06 8.61
N PHE A 182 -13.74 4.35 8.41
CA PHE A 182 -14.62 5.45 8.77
C PHE A 182 -15.90 5.44 7.93
N PHE A 183 -15.80 5.18 6.63
CA PHE A 183 -16.99 5.07 5.77
C PHE A 183 -17.83 3.85 6.12
N THR A 184 -17.19 2.69 6.34
CA THR A 184 -17.87 1.43 6.65
C THR A 184 -18.24 1.28 8.14
N GLN A 185 -18.10 2.34 8.94
CA GLN A 185 -18.30 2.30 10.39
C GLN A 185 -19.74 2.00 10.84
N PHE A 186 -20.72 2.14 9.94
CA PHE A 186 -22.13 1.89 10.24
C PHE A 186 -22.45 0.40 10.41
N ASP A 187 -21.53 -0.47 9.98
CA ASP A 187 -21.64 -1.91 10.09
C ASP A 187 -20.24 -2.50 10.32
N HIS A 188 -19.59 -2.02 11.39
CA HIS A 188 -18.24 -2.43 11.77
C HIS A 188 -18.29 -3.27 13.04
N PRO A 189 -17.72 -4.50 13.05
CA PRO A 189 -17.85 -5.45 14.16
C PRO A 189 -17.19 -4.98 15.45
N TYR A 190 -16.24 -4.04 15.38
CA TYR A 190 -15.62 -3.44 16.59
C TYR A 190 -16.46 -2.32 17.21
N ILE A 191 -17.50 -1.88 16.50
CA ILE A 191 -18.46 -0.89 16.98
C ILE A 191 -19.75 -1.63 17.33
N ASP A 192 -20.41 -2.19 16.33
CA ASP A 192 -21.67 -2.92 16.48
C ASP A 192 -21.37 -4.43 16.54
N ARG A 193 -21.20 -4.94 17.77
CA ARG A 193 -20.83 -6.34 18.05
C ARG A 193 -22.02 -7.30 17.91
N TYR A 194 -22.66 -7.35 16.75
CA TYR A 194 -23.89 -8.14 16.51
C TYR A 194 -23.79 -9.63 16.91
N ALA A 195 -22.60 -10.22 16.79
CA ALA A 195 -22.35 -11.61 17.20
C ALA A 195 -22.20 -11.80 18.73
N SER A 196 -22.10 -10.73 19.51
CA SER A 196 -21.93 -10.80 20.97
C SER A 196 -23.26 -10.98 21.70
N ILE A 197 -23.24 -11.68 22.84
CA ILE A 197 -24.43 -11.93 23.66
C ILE A 197 -25.03 -10.66 24.29
N GLU A 198 -24.25 -9.56 24.35
CA GLU A 198 -24.71 -8.26 24.81
C GLU A 198 -25.73 -7.62 23.84
N VAL A 199 -25.67 -7.98 22.55
CA VAL A 199 -26.66 -7.56 21.56
C VAL A 199 -27.87 -8.49 21.67
N ARG A 200 -29.05 -7.88 21.86
CA ARG A 200 -30.32 -8.51 22.26
C ARG A 200 -30.52 -9.92 21.67
N LEU A 201 -30.52 -10.92 22.55
CA LEU A 201 -30.89 -12.31 22.23
C LEU A 201 -32.33 -12.36 21.68
N PRO A 202 -32.58 -13.08 20.57
CA PRO A 202 -33.93 -13.45 20.17
C PRO A 202 -34.60 -14.19 21.34
N SER A 203 -35.75 -13.70 21.82
CA SER A 203 -36.46 -14.41 22.89
C SER A 203 -36.99 -15.73 22.33
N PRO A 204 -36.59 -16.90 22.86
CA PRO A 204 -37.06 -18.20 22.37
C PRO A 204 -38.56 -18.42 22.61
N LEU A 205 -39.18 -17.56 23.44
CA LEU A 205 -40.61 -17.56 23.72
C LEU A 205 -41.40 -16.60 22.81
N SER A 206 -40.70 -15.75 22.05
CA SER A 206 -41.30 -14.79 21.13
C SER A 206 -41.31 -15.37 19.72
N ALA A 207 -42.48 -15.75 19.22
CA ALA A 207 -42.64 -16.21 17.83
C ALA A 207 -42.19 -15.14 16.80
N PHE A 208 -42.26 -13.86 17.19
CA PHE A 208 -41.77 -12.74 16.39
C PHE A 208 -40.24 -12.72 16.31
N ASP A 209 -39.54 -12.92 17.43
CA ASP A 209 -38.07 -12.93 17.46
C ASP A 209 -37.50 -14.22 16.85
N ALA A 210 -38.19 -15.35 17.01
CA ALA A 210 -37.79 -16.63 16.42
C ALA A 210 -37.78 -16.61 14.88
N GLY A 211 -38.55 -15.73 14.24
CA GLY A 211 -38.52 -15.51 12.79
C GLY A 211 -37.55 -14.42 12.33
N ASN A 212 -37.00 -13.63 13.24
CA ASN A 212 -36.28 -12.40 12.93
C ASN A 212 -34.76 -12.60 12.99
N HIS A 213 -34.15 -12.91 11.84
CA HIS A 213 -32.72 -13.20 11.70
C HIS A 213 -31.87 -11.94 11.43
N ARG A 214 -32.41 -10.75 11.69
CA ARG A 214 -31.80 -9.48 11.29
C ARG A 214 -30.38 -9.31 11.83
N GLU A 215 -30.17 -9.57 13.12
CA GLU A 215 -28.87 -9.36 13.77
C GLU A 215 -27.82 -10.37 13.31
N GLU A 216 -28.22 -11.61 13.00
CA GLU A 216 -27.34 -12.62 12.37
C GLU A 216 -26.87 -12.15 11.00
N ILE A 217 -27.82 -11.69 10.17
CA ILE A 217 -27.56 -11.18 8.82
C ILE A 217 -26.62 -9.97 8.89
N LEU A 218 -26.91 -8.99 9.76
CA LEU A 218 -26.08 -7.80 9.91
C LEU A 218 -24.67 -8.15 10.40
N GLY A 219 -24.53 -9.02 11.40
CA GLY A 219 -23.22 -9.44 11.89
C GLY A 219 -22.39 -10.18 10.83
N ALA A 220 -23.01 -11.06 10.03
CA ALA A 220 -22.32 -11.72 8.93
C ALA A 220 -21.92 -10.74 7.82
N LEU A 221 -22.83 -9.86 7.41
CA LEU A 221 -22.56 -8.85 6.38
C LEU A 221 -21.45 -7.88 6.82
N GLY A 222 -21.47 -7.41 8.07
CA GLY A 222 -20.44 -6.55 8.61
C GLY A 222 -19.07 -7.21 8.61
N LEU A 223 -18.98 -8.47 9.05
CA LEU A 223 -17.72 -9.23 9.01
C LEU A 223 -17.20 -9.43 7.59
N MET A 224 -18.07 -9.81 6.65
CA MET A 224 -17.70 -9.99 5.24
C MET A 224 -17.29 -8.67 4.58
N MET A 225 -18.00 -7.57 4.88
CA MET A 225 -17.69 -6.23 4.36
C MET A 225 -16.34 -5.75 4.87
N GLN A 226 -16.05 -5.91 6.17
CA GLN A 226 -14.73 -5.53 6.69
C GLN A 226 -13.61 -6.44 6.19
N ALA A 227 -13.87 -7.75 6.03
CA ALA A 227 -12.91 -8.65 5.40
C ALA A 227 -12.56 -8.21 3.96
N ALA A 228 -13.57 -7.79 3.18
CA ALA A 228 -13.37 -7.22 1.85
C ALA A 228 -12.58 -5.91 1.90
N ALA A 229 -12.96 -4.98 2.78
CA ALA A 229 -12.35 -3.66 2.90
C ALA A 229 -10.87 -3.76 3.32
N VAL A 230 -10.58 -4.49 4.40
CA VAL A 230 -9.22 -4.69 4.92
C VAL A 230 -8.34 -5.41 3.89
N THR A 231 -8.81 -6.55 3.38
CA THR A 231 -8.03 -7.35 2.42
C THR A 231 -7.83 -6.57 1.12
N GLY A 232 -8.87 -5.89 0.64
CA GLY A 232 -8.83 -5.09 -0.58
C GLY A 232 -7.83 -3.93 -0.49
N VAL A 233 -7.84 -3.17 0.62
CA VAL A 233 -6.87 -2.07 0.83
C VAL A 233 -5.44 -2.61 0.89
N ILE A 234 -5.19 -3.67 1.66
CA ILE A 234 -3.86 -4.28 1.78
C ILE A 234 -3.36 -4.77 0.41
N LEU A 235 -4.20 -5.49 -0.34
CA LEU A 235 -3.85 -5.98 -1.67
C LEU A 235 -3.63 -4.85 -2.68
N TRP A 236 -4.42 -3.79 -2.62
CA TRP A 236 -4.23 -2.61 -3.46
C TRP A 236 -2.92 -1.89 -3.15
N ILE A 237 -2.50 -1.81 -1.88
CA ILE A 237 -1.18 -1.29 -1.50
C ILE A 237 -0.07 -2.22 -2.02
N LEU A 238 -0.21 -3.53 -1.82
CA LEU A 238 0.75 -4.55 -2.31
C LEU A 238 0.90 -4.54 -3.85
N LYS A 239 -0.11 -4.06 -4.57
CA LYS A 239 -0.06 -3.85 -6.02
C LYS A 239 0.86 -2.69 -6.40
N GLN A 240 1.04 -1.71 -5.53
CA GLN A 240 1.82 -0.51 -5.79
C GLN A 240 3.26 -0.62 -5.24
N THR A 241 3.41 -1.08 -4.01
CA THR A 241 4.70 -1.13 -3.30
C THR A 241 4.77 -2.35 -2.38
N ARG A 242 5.96 -2.69 -1.87
CA ARG A 242 6.11 -3.72 -0.84
C ARG A 242 5.91 -3.11 0.54
N LEU A 243 5.17 -3.83 1.38
CA LEU A 243 5.00 -3.48 2.78
C LEU A 243 6.16 -4.05 3.62
N PRO A 244 6.83 -3.25 4.46
CA PRO A 244 7.72 -3.79 5.48
C PRO A 244 6.93 -4.59 6.52
N VAL A 245 7.56 -5.59 7.12
CA VAL A 245 6.96 -6.37 8.23
C VAL A 245 6.64 -5.41 9.39
N GLY A 246 5.43 -5.52 9.92
CA GLY A 246 4.88 -4.62 10.95
C GLY A 246 3.88 -3.61 10.39
N SER A 247 3.78 -3.48 9.06
CA SER A 247 2.85 -2.54 8.43
C SER A 247 1.39 -2.92 8.67
N ILE A 248 1.05 -4.21 8.53
CA ILE A 248 -0.34 -4.67 8.69
C ILE A 248 -0.76 -4.51 10.16
N THR A 249 0.16 -4.78 11.09
CA THR A 249 -0.03 -4.53 12.52
C THR A 249 -0.32 -3.07 12.80
N LEU A 250 0.48 -2.15 12.27
CA LEU A 250 0.26 -0.72 12.46
C LEU A 250 -1.09 -0.27 11.88
N MET A 251 -1.39 -0.68 10.64
CA MET A 251 -2.64 -0.36 9.96
C MET A 251 -3.86 -0.82 10.76
N LEU A 252 -3.90 -2.10 11.13
CA LEU A 252 -5.06 -2.68 11.84
C LEU A 252 -5.17 -2.17 13.28
N THR A 253 -4.06 -1.96 13.98
CA THR A 253 -4.11 -1.45 15.36
C THR A 253 -4.60 -0.01 15.41
N VAL A 254 -4.13 0.86 14.50
CA VAL A 254 -4.55 2.27 14.45
C VAL A 254 -6.01 2.40 14.00
N SER A 255 -6.44 1.66 12.97
CA SER A 255 -7.85 1.63 12.56
C SER A 255 -8.76 1.04 13.65
N ALA A 256 -8.30 0.00 14.37
CA ALA A 256 -9.02 -0.55 15.51
C ALA A 256 -9.13 0.45 16.66
N PHE A 257 -8.10 1.26 16.92
CA PHE A 257 -8.16 2.33 17.91
C PHE A 257 -9.23 3.36 17.55
N PHE A 258 -9.26 3.85 16.31
CA PHE A 258 -10.27 4.83 15.88
C PHE A 258 -11.71 4.29 15.90
N THR A 259 -11.91 3.00 15.61
CA THR A 259 -13.23 2.37 15.67
C THR A 259 -13.64 2.07 17.10
N ALA A 260 -12.71 1.61 17.96
CA ALA A 260 -12.96 1.33 19.37
C ALA A 260 -13.38 2.57 20.16
N THR A 261 -12.89 3.76 19.82
CA THR A 261 -13.28 5.00 20.50
C THR A 261 -14.76 5.35 20.30
N GLN A 262 -15.41 4.86 19.24
CA GLN A 262 -16.78 5.24 18.88
C GLN A 262 -17.80 4.87 19.96
N LEU A 263 -17.71 3.66 20.53
CA LEU A 263 -18.56 3.18 21.62
C LEU A 263 -17.77 2.74 22.86
N GLY A 264 -16.46 3.05 22.91
CA GLY A 264 -15.60 2.74 24.05
C GLY A 264 -15.17 1.26 24.16
N HIS A 265 -15.25 0.49 23.09
CA HIS A 265 -14.86 -0.92 23.05
C HIS A 265 -13.35 -1.11 22.85
N PHE A 266 -12.54 -0.56 23.76
CA PHE A 266 -11.07 -0.57 23.66
C PHE A 266 -10.44 -1.97 23.66
N SER A 267 -11.14 -3.00 24.13
CA SER A 267 -10.71 -4.40 24.00
C SER A 267 -10.53 -4.82 22.53
N MET A 268 -11.26 -4.21 21.59
CA MET A 268 -11.15 -4.49 20.16
C MET A 268 -9.82 -4.02 19.55
N VAL A 269 -9.09 -3.12 20.21
CA VAL A 269 -7.72 -2.77 19.82
C VAL A 269 -6.80 -4.00 19.93
N GLY A 270 -7.03 -4.85 20.93
CA GLY A 270 -6.34 -6.13 21.07
C GLY A 270 -6.61 -7.08 19.90
N VAL A 271 -7.86 -7.14 19.42
CA VAL A 271 -8.24 -7.91 18.24
C VAL A 271 -7.49 -7.41 17.00
N GLY A 272 -7.51 -6.10 16.75
CA GLY A 272 -6.78 -5.49 15.64
C GLY A 272 -5.27 -5.75 15.69
N LEU A 273 -4.68 -5.69 16.89
CA LEU A 273 -3.27 -6.01 17.12
C LEU A 273 -2.95 -7.47 16.80
N ILE A 274 -3.76 -8.43 17.28
CA ILE A 274 -3.54 -9.87 17.06
C ILE A 274 -3.68 -10.20 15.58
N VAL A 275 -4.75 -9.75 14.91
CA VAL A 275 -4.93 -9.93 13.46
C VAL A 275 -3.78 -9.28 12.70
N GLY A 276 -3.34 -8.10 13.14
CA GLY A 276 -2.18 -7.38 12.64
C GLY A 276 -0.90 -8.21 12.65
N VAL A 277 -0.52 -8.69 13.83
CA VAL A 277 0.70 -9.48 14.04
C VAL A 277 0.66 -10.76 13.22
N LEU A 278 -0.47 -11.49 13.26
CA LEU A 278 -0.64 -12.71 12.49
C LEU A 278 -0.62 -12.43 10.98
N GLY A 279 -1.21 -11.31 10.53
CA GLY A 279 -1.15 -10.85 9.15
C GLY A 279 0.27 -10.55 8.69
N ASP A 280 1.09 -9.88 9.51
CA ASP A 280 2.50 -9.63 9.24
C ASP A 280 3.34 -10.91 9.24
N VAL A 281 3.02 -11.90 10.08
CA VAL A 281 3.64 -13.23 10.05
C VAL A 281 3.32 -13.91 8.72
N ILE A 282 2.06 -13.92 8.29
CA ILE A 282 1.66 -14.50 6.99
C ILE A 282 2.33 -13.74 5.83
N LEU A 283 2.41 -12.40 5.91
CA LEU A 283 3.13 -11.55 4.94
C LEU A 283 4.60 -11.96 4.84
N ALA A 284 5.28 -12.16 5.96
CA ALA A 284 6.69 -12.54 6.02
C ALA A 284 6.94 -13.97 5.51
N LEU A 285 6.03 -14.90 5.78
CA LEU A 285 6.10 -16.30 5.37
C LEU A 285 5.79 -16.48 3.87
N LEU A 286 4.66 -15.95 3.42
CA LEU A 286 4.20 -16.14 2.03
C LEU A 286 4.93 -15.23 1.05
N ARG A 287 5.32 -14.02 1.49
CA ARG A 287 5.90 -12.96 0.67
C ARG A 287 5.07 -12.76 -0.60
N PRO A 288 3.78 -12.38 -0.46
CA PRO A 288 2.86 -12.25 -1.58
C PRO A 288 3.42 -11.24 -2.58
N ARG A 289 3.40 -11.63 -3.85
CA ARG A 289 3.90 -10.80 -4.95
C ARG A 289 3.13 -11.15 -6.21
N ALA A 290 3.08 -10.21 -7.15
CA ALA A 290 2.43 -10.40 -8.44
C ALA A 290 3.05 -11.54 -9.29
N ASP A 291 4.31 -11.91 -9.04
CA ASP A 291 4.98 -13.07 -9.67
C ASP A 291 4.60 -14.42 -9.01
N ARG A 292 4.06 -14.39 -7.78
CA ARG A 292 3.70 -15.56 -6.97
C ARG A 292 2.21 -15.58 -6.62
N VAL A 293 1.43 -15.66 -7.68
CA VAL A 293 -0.05 -15.59 -7.71
C VAL A 293 -0.74 -16.45 -6.65
N LEU A 294 -0.39 -17.73 -6.56
CA LEU A 294 -1.00 -18.63 -5.58
C LEU A 294 -0.75 -18.16 -4.14
N ARG A 295 0.47 -17.68 -3.84
CA ARG A 295 0.80 -17.18 -2.50
C ARG A 295 0.04 -15.90 -2.18
N LEU A 296 -0.25 -15.08 -3.19
CA LEU A 296 -1.07 -13.89 -3.07
C LEU A 296 -2.54 -14.24 -2.80
N HIS A 297 -3.12 -15.21 -3.52
CA HIS A 297 -4.49 -15.67 -3.26
C HIS A 297 -4.62 -16.32 -1.88
N VAL A 298 -3.68 -17.19 -1.51
CA VAL A 298 -3.65 -17.80 -0.17
C VAL A 298 -3.50 -16.75 0.92
N PHE A 299 -2.63 -15.75 0.72
CA PHE A 299 -2.51 -14.61 1.63
C PHE A 299 -3.86 -13.90 1.81
N ALA A 300 -4.57 -13.61 0.71
CA ALA A 300 -5.85 -12.92 0.75
C ALA A 300 -6.95 -13.73 1.45
N VAL A 301 -7.04 -15.04 1.18
CA VAL A 301 -7.98 -15.95 1.87
C VAL A 301 -7.70 -15.99 3.36
N LEU A 302 -6.42 -16.14 3.74
CA LEU A 302 -6.04 -16.17 5.14
C LEU A 302 -6.33 -14.84 5.85
N MET A 303 -6.06 -13.69 5.21
CA MET A 303 -6.37 -12.38 5.80
C MET A 303 -7.86 -12.18 6.06
N GLY A 304 -8.72 -12.57 5.11
CA GLY A 304 -10.17 -12.49 5.28
C GLY A 304 -10.67 -13.39 6.42
N ALA A 305 -10.24 -14.66 6.43
CA ALA A 305 -10.63 -15.61 7.48
C ALA A 305 -10.09 -15.20 8.87
N LEU A 306 -8.84 -14.73 8.93
CA LEU A 306 -8.19 -14.29 10.18
C LEU A 306 -8.94 -13.11 10.82
N SER A 307 -9.36 -12.14 10.01
CA SER A 307 -10.07 -10.94 10.50
C SER A 307 -11.36 -11.30 11.23
N ALA A 308 -12.15 -12.22 10.68
CA ALA A 308 -13.38 -12.69 11.32
C ALA A 308 -13.13 -13.71 12.44
N GLY A 309 -12.20 -14.65 12.23
CA GLY A 309 -11.93 -15.73 13.17
C GLY A 309 -11.38 -15.23 14.50
N VAL A 310 -10.41 -14.31 14.48
CA VAL A 310 -9.85 -13.75 15.72
C VAL A 310 -10.91 -12.94 16.47
N TYR A 311 -11.74 -12.16 15.76
CA TYR A 311 -12.85 -11.42 16.38
C TYR A 311 -13.84 -12.38 17.06
N LEU A 312 -14.31 -13.42 16.36
CA LEU A 312 -15.29 -14.37 16.89
C LEU A 312 -14.73 -15.17 18.07
N VAL A 313 -13.46 -15.59 18.00
CA VAL A 313 -12.76 -16.22 19.12
C VAL A 313 -12.63 -15.26 20.29
N TRP A 314 -12.26 -14.00 20.05
CA TRP A 314 -12.11 -13.00 21.11
C TRP A 314 -13.42 -12.78 21.87
N ILE A 315 -14.51 -12.50 21.16
CA ILE A 315 -15.81 -12.27 21.80
C ILE A 315 -16.37 -13.54 22.44
N SER A 316 -15.94 -14.74 22.05
CA SER A 316 -16.42 -15.99 22.65
C SER A 316 -15.98 -16.16 24.11
N PHE A 317 -14.87 -15.52 24.51
CA PHE A 317 -14.39 -15.55 25.90
C PHE A 317 -15.09 -14.52 26.78
N ASP A 318 -15.25 -13.30 26.28
CA ASP A 318 -15.91 -12.19 26.98
C ASP A 318 -16.41 -11.19 25.93
N PRO A 319 -17.72 -10.92 25.82
CA PRO A 319 -18.83 -11.33 26.71
C PRO A 319 -19.44 -12.72 26.45
N GLY A 320 -19.01 -13.41 25.40
CA GLY A 320 -19.66 -14.59 24.85
C GLY A 320 -20.38 -14.30 23.52
N THR A 321 -20.53 -15.34 22.69
CA THR A 321 -21.28 -15.30 21.43
C THR A 321 -22.54 -16.15 21.55
N TRP A 322 -23.64 -15.65 20.99
CA TRP A 322 -24.90 -16.39 20.89
C TRP A 322 -25.05 -17.14 19.56
N TRP A 323 -24.13 -16.90 18.61
CA TRP A 323 -24.14 -17.57 17.32
C TRP A 323 -23.91 -19.07 17.44
N GLN A 324 -24.69 -19.83 16.66
CA GLN A 324 -24.48 -21.26 16.54
C GLN A 324 -23.13 -21.58 15.85
N PRO A 325 -22.58 -22.80 16.06
CA PRO A 325 -21.33 -23.21 15.42
C PRO A 325 -21.35 -23.07 13.90
N ASP A 326 -22.44 -23.45 13.23
CA ASP A 326 -22.57 -23.36 11.77
C ASP A 326 -22.43 -21.92 11.27
N MET A 327 -23.04 -20.96 11.98
CA MET A 327 -22.93 -19.53 11.66
C MET A 327 -21.52 -18.99 11.93
N THR A 328 -20.91 -19.39 13.05
CA THR A 328 -19.57 -18.95 13.45
C THR A 328 -18.52 -19.45 12.46
N PHE A 329 -18.44 -20.75 12.22
CA PHE A 329 -17.48 -21.34 11.28
C PHE A 329 -17.79 -20.95 9.82
N GLY A 330 -19.07 -20.95 9.45
CA GLY A 330 -19.53 -20.54 8.13
C GLY A 330 -19.12 -19.11 7.78
N THR A 331 -19.26 -18.17 8.71
CA THR A 331 -18.87 -16.77 8.50
C THR A 331 -17.35 -16.60 8.35
N VAL A 332 -16.55 -17.34 9.12
CA VAL A 332 -15.08 -17.32 8.97
C VAL A 332 -14.66 -17.79 7.57
N VAL A 333 -15.24 -18.90 7.11
CA VAL A 333 -14.98 -19.43 5.76
C VAL A 333 -15.46 -18.45 4.69
N ALA A 334 -16.66 -17.87 4.85
CA ALA A 334 -17.20 -16.87 3.93
C ALA A 334 -16.29 -15.64 3.82
N CYS A 335 -15.76 -15.13 4.94
CA CYS A 335 -14.81 -14.02 4.94
C CYS A 335 -13.49 -14.39 4.23
N GLY A 336 -13.01 -15.63 4.38
CA GLY A 336 -11.89 -16.15 3.62
C GLY A 336 -12.15 -16.20 2.11
N ILE A 337 -13.33 -16.66 1.69
CA ILE A 337 -13.76 -16.65 0.29
C ILE A 337 -13.79 -15.21 -0.25
N VAL A 338 -14.38 -14.28 0.49
CA VAL A 338 -14.44 -12.85 0.12
C VAL A 338 -13.04 -12.25 -0.05
N GLY A 339 -12.12 -12.53 0.88
CA GLY A 339 -10.71 -12.12 0.75
C GLY A 339 -10.06 -12.70 -0.51
N GLY A 340 -10.30 -13.99 -0.80
CA GLY A 340 -9.89 -14.64 -2.04
C GLY A 340 -10.45 -13.93 -3.29
N LEU A 341 -11.74 -13.63 -3.33
CA LEU A 341 -12.37 -12.92 -4.47
C LEU A 341 -11.75 -11.53 -4.69
N MET A 342 -11.45 -10.79 -3.62
CA MET A 342 -10.76 -9.49 -3.73
C MET A 342 -9.41 -9.60 -4.44
N SER A 343 -8.67 -10.69 -4.23
CA SER A 343 -7.41 -10.91 -4.93
C SER A 343 -7.56 -11.16 -6.42
N TYR A 344 -8.62 -11.84 -6.86
CA TYR A 344 -8.92 -12.03 -8.28
C TYR A 344 -9.32 -10.71 -8.96
N PHE A 345 -10.10 -9.86 -8.28
CA PHE A 345 -10.47 -8.54 -8.82
C PHE A 345 -9.26 -7.60 -8.98
N LEU A 346 -8.34 -7.60 -8.03
CA LEU A 346 -7.19 -6.69 -8.03
C LEU A 346 -6.03 -7.18 -8.92
N PHE A 347 -5.89 -8.50 -9.09
CA PHE A 347 -4.80 -9.15 -9.83
C PHE A 347 -5.30 -10.12 -10.95
N PRO A 348 -6.09 -9.65 -11.93
CA PRO A 348 -6.68 -10.53 -12.94
C PRO A 348 -5.65 -11.15 -13.91
N GLY A 349 -4.50 -10.50 -14.11
CA GLY A 349 -3.46 -10.93 -15.06
C GLY A 349 -2.41 -11.89 -14.49
N ALA A 350 -2.50 -12.21 -13.21
CA ALA A 350 -1.52 -13.04 -12.51
C ALA A 350 -1.56 -14.49 -13.05
N ASP A 351 -2.75 -15.04 -13.28
CA ASP A 351 -2.92 -16.38 -13.85
C ASP A 351 -2.37 -16.50 -15.29
N ALA A 352 -2.47 -15.44 -16.08
CA ALA A 352 -1.88 -15.40 -17.43
C ALA A 352 -0.35 -15.42 -17.39
N VAL A 353 0.27 -14.74 -16.41
CA VAL A 353 1.74 -14.76 -16.20
C VAL A 353 2.20 -16.14 -15.70
N ARG A 354 1.40 -16.80 -14.86
CA ARG A 354 1.66 -18.15 -14.38
C ARG A 354 1.56 -19.20 -15.49
N ALA A 355 0.53 -19.12 -16.33
CA ALA A 355 0.41 -19.98 -17.50
C ALA A 355 1.62 -19.83 -18.42
N ALA A 356 2.08 -18.59 -18.64
CA ALA A 356 3.26 -18.32 -19.44
C ALA A 356 4.56 -18.87 -18.82
N SER A 357 4.73 -18.81 -17.50
CA SER A 357 5.96 -19.31 -16.84
C SER A 357 6.04 -20.83 -16.75
N VAL A 358 4.90 -21.54 -16.70
CA VAL A 358 4.84 -23.01 -16.82
C VAL A 358 5.17 -23.47 -18.23
N LEU A 359 4.71 -22.72 -19.24
CA LEU A 359 4.98 -23.02 -20.65
C LEU A 359 6.43 -22.70 -21.06
N TRP A 360 7.13 -21.83 -20.32
CA TRP A 360 8.50 -21.42 -20.65
C TRP A 360 9.38 -21.27 -19.40
N PRO A 361 9.91 -22.37 -18.83
CA PRO A 361 10.76 -22.31 -17.65
C PRO A 361 12.06 -21.53 -17.94
N ALA A 362 12.44 -20.65 -17.02
CA ALA A 362 13.69 -19.91 -17.11
C ALA A 362 14.88 -20.89 -17.07
N MET A 363 15.74 -20.85 -18.09
CA MET A 363 16.95 -21.66 -18.13
C MET A 363 17.91 -21.20 -17.03
N THR A 364 18.38 -22.15 -16.21
CA THR A 364 19.36 -21.92 -15.14
C THR A 364 20.66 -21.35 -15.71
N GLN A 365 21.07 -20.19 -15.22
CA GLN A 365 22.35 -19.57 -15.55
C GLN A 365 23.30 -19.78 -14.37
N GLU A 366 24.46 -20.41 -14.63
CA GLU A 366 25.52 -20.63 -13.65
C GLU A 366 26.19 -19.30 -13.29
N SER A 367 26.19 -18.92 -12.00
CA SER A 367 26.93 -17.76 -11.51
C SER A 367 28.31 -18.18 -11.01
N SER A 368 29.36 -17.46 -11.41
CA SER A 368 30.74 -17.68 -10.98
C SER A 368 31.14 -16.69 -9.89
N THR A 369 32.03 -17.10 -9.00
CA THR A 369 32.21 -16.54 -7.64
C THR A 369 33.18 -15.37 -7.48
N GLU A 370 33.74 -14.78 -8.55
CA GLU A 370 34.95 -13.93 -8.42
C GLU A 370 34.88 -12.45 -8.90
N ALA A 371 33.69 -11.88 -9.12
CA ALA A 371 33.53 -10.43 -9.35
C ALA A 371 32.26 -9.91 -8.65
N PRO A 372 32.05 -8.59 -8.46
CA PRO A 372 30.72 -8.05 -8.17
C PRO A 372 29.81 -8.42 -9.35
N ASP A 373 29.20 -9.59 -9.24
CA ASP A 373 28.62 -10.29 -10.39
C ASP A 373 27.53 -9.41 -11.02
N VAL A 374 27.82 -8.87 -12.21
CA VAL A 374 26.86 -8.13 -13.02
C VAL A 374 25.94 -9.20 -13.61
N THR A 375 24.89 -9.56 -12.87
CA THR A 375 23.92 -10.58 -13.26
C THR A 375 22.65 -9.95 -13.82
N VAL A 376 21.91 -10.72 -14.60
CA VAL A 376 20.58 -10.34 -15.10
C VAL A 376 19.67 -9.92 -13.96
N GLU A 377 19.65 -10.66 -12.84
CA GLU A 377 18.80 -10.36 -11.69
C GLU A 377 19.14 -9.01 -11.04
N ARG A 378 20.43 -8.71 -10.86
CA ARG A 378 20.89 -7.46 -10.24
C ARG A 378 20.65 -6.26 -11.15
N VAL A 379 20.92 -6.39 -12.44
CA VAL A 379 20.63 -5.34 -13.43
C VAL A 379 19.13 -5.11 -13.53
N GLU A 380 18.31 -6.17 -13.55
CA GLU A 380 16.86 -6.02 -13.57
C GLU A 380 16.32 -5.38 -12.28
N HIS A 381 16.92 -5.69 -11.13
CA HIS A 381 16.61 -5.02 -9.88
C HIS A 381 16.96 -3.53 -9.94
N ALA A 382 18.19 -3.20 -10.39
CA ALA A 382 18.65 -1.82 -10.55
C ALA A 382 17.78 -1.01 -11.52
N LEU A 383 17.33 -1.60 -12.63
CA LEU A 383 16.38 -1.00 -13.55
C LEU A 383 15.02 -0.72 -12.89
N LYS A 384 14.50 -1.65 -12.08
CA LYS A 384 13.23 -1.46 -11.34
C LYS A 384 13.32 -0.30 -10.35
N VAL A 385 14.46 -0.14 -9.69
CA VAL A 385 14.70 0.92 -8.69
C VAL A 385 15.40 2.15 -9.26
N LEU A 386 15.54 2.26 -10.58
CA LEU A 386 16.35 3.29 -11.23
C LEU A 386 16.02 4.71 -10.75
N HIS A 387 14.77 4.96 -10.35
CA HIS A 387 14.31 6.27 -9.86
C HIS A 387 14.39 6.46 -8.34
N SER A 388 14.45 5.39 -7.56
CA SER A 388 14.60 5.44 -6.09
C SER A 388 16.07 5.66 -5.74
N THR A 389 16.44 6.86 -5.30
CA THR A 389 17.83 7.16 -4.89
C THR A 389 18.27 6.26 -3.74
N ARG A 390 17.35 5.97 -2.81
CA ARG A 390 17.59 5.09 -1.66
C ARG A 390 17.83 3.65 -2.08
N ASP A 391 16.87 3.04 -2.78
CA ASP A 391 16.97 1.61 -3.11
C ASP A 391 18.09 1.34 -4.14
N LEU A 392 18.39 2.33 -4.99
CA LEU A 392 19.52 2.25 -5.92
C LEU A 392 20.87 2.41 -5.19
N ALA A 393 20.92 3.15 -4.08
CA ALA A 393 22.12 3.24 -3.25
C ALA A 393 22.44 1.91 -2.54
N ASP A 394 21.41 1.13 -2.21
CA ASP A 394 21.55 -0.21 -1.62
C ASP A 394 21.91 -1.30 -2.67
N SER A 395 22.00 -0.93 -3.96
CA SER A 395 22.33 -1.87 -5.03
C SER A 395 23.80 -2.29 -4.97
N PRO A 396 24.12 -3.60 -5.04
CA PRO A 396 25.51 -4.07 -5.07
C PRO A 396 26.27 -3.59 -6.33
N LEU A 397 25.55 -3.17 -7.38
CA LEU A 397 26.16 -2.58 -8.58
C LEU A 397 26.81 -1.22 -8.30
N ILE A 398 26.55 -0.57 -7.17
CA ILE A 398 27.15 0.72 -6.84
C ILE A 398 28.66 0.64 -6.61
N ALA A 399 29.18 -0.57 -6.34
CA ALA A 399 30.58 -0.85 -6.12
C ALA A 399 31.35 -1.21 -7.40
N MET A 400 30.70 -1.12 -8.57
CA MET A 400 31.35 -1.30 -9.87
C MET A 400 32.43 -0.22 -10.06
N ARG A 401 33.62 -0.62 -10.53
CA ARG A 401 34.78 0.23 -10.77
C ARG A 401 34.53 1.27 -11.85
N CYS A 402 33.68 0.95 -12.82
CA CYS A 402 33.27 1.89 -13.88
C CYS A 402 32.45 3.09 -13.36
N ILE A 403 32.06 3.11 -12.09
CA ILE A 403 31.30 4.19 -11.47
C ILE A 403 32.28 5.16 -10.79
N ALA A 404 32.31 6.41 -11.27
CA ALA A 404 33.28 7.42 -10.83
C ALA A 404 33.21 7.73 -9.32
N ALA A 405 32.01 7.65 -8.73
CA ALA A 405 31.80 7.75 -7.28
C ALA A 405 30.65 6.83 -6.87
N PRO A 406 30.77 6.09 -5.75
CA PRO A 406 29.74 5.14 -5.28
C PRO A 406 28.50 5.90 -4.79
N SER A 407 27.73 6.42 -5.74
CA SER A 407 26.54 7.23 -5.54
C SER A 407 25.42 6.72 -6.44
N SER A 408 24.19 6.79 -5.93
CA SER A 408 23.00 6.40 -6.71
C SER A 408 22.83 7.24 -7.98
N GLY A 409 23.37 8.46 -7.99
CA GLY A 409 23.33 9.36 -9.15
C GLY A 409 24.22 8.87 -10.28
N GLU A 410 25.47 8.52 -9.98
CA GLU A 410 26.41 7.98 -10.96
C GLU A 410 25.97 6.61 -11.47
N LEU A 411 25.56 5.68 -10.58
CA LEU A 411 25.04 4.37 -11.01
C LEU A 411 23.83 4.52 -11.96
N ARG A 412 22.91 5.44 -11.66
CA ARG A 412 21.77 5.74 -12.53
C ARG A 412 22.24 6.24 -13.89
N LYS A 413 23.17 7.18 -13.91
CA LYS A 413 23.72 7.76 -15.13
C LYS A 413 24.40 6.69 -15.99
N THR A 414 25.24 5.84 -15.40
CA THR A 414 25.89 4.73 -16.11
C THR A 414 24.87 3.77 -16.74
N ILE A 415 23.79 3.42 -16.02
CA ILE A 415 22.72 2.58 -16.57
C ILE A 415 21.99 3.29 -17.72
N GLN A 416 21.69 4.58 -17.57
CA GLN A 416 21.03 5.38 -18.62
C GLN A 416 21.90 5.51 -19.87
N ASP A 417 23.19 5.76 -19.71
CA ASP A 417 24.16 5.84 -20.80
C ASP A 417 24.30 4.48 -21.51
N ALA A 418 24.27 3.38 -20.77
CA ALA A 418 24.29 2.03 -21.35
C ALA A 418 22.98 1.70 -22.11
N ILE A 419 21.82 2.15 -21.63
CA ILE A 419 20.55 2.04 -22.36
C ILE A 419 20.60 2.91 -23.63
N GLU A 420 21.15 4.12 -23.56
CA GLU A 420 21.30 5.01 -24.71
C GLU A 420 22.22 4.40 -25.77
N HIS A 421 23.29 3.75 -25.33
CA HIS A 421 24.19 3.00 -26.21
C HIS A 421 23.45 1.87 -26.96
N LEU A 422 22.60 1.11 -26.26
CA LEU A 422 21.75 0.12 -26.92
C LEU A 422 20.78 0.77 -27.90
N ARG A 423 20.13 1.87 -27.50
CA ARG A 423 19.12 2.59 -28.31
C ARG A 423 19.71 3.17 -29.59
N SER A 424 20.97 3.59 -29.56
CA SER A 424 21.71 4.15 -30.70
C SER A 424 22.45 3.08 -31.53
N SER A 425 22.31 1.79 -31.20
CA SER A 425 22.95 0.70 -31.94
C SER A 425 22.48 0.63 -33.39
N ALA A 426 23.40 0.35 -34.31
CA ALA A 426 23.09 0.10 -35.71
C ALA A 426 22.27 -1.20 -35.90
N PHE A 427 22.37 -2.13 -34.95
CA PHE A 427 21.56 -3.34 -34.96
C PHE A 427 20.14 -3.02 -34.50
N GLN A 428 19.18 -3.14 -35.42
CA GLN A 428 17.76 -2.86 -35.15
C GLN A 428 17.25 -3.62 -33.91
N GLN A 429 17.79 -4.81 -33.66
CA GLN A 429 17.40 -5.61 -32.51
C GLN A 429 17.81 -4.98 -31.18
N ASP A 430 19.03 -4.46 -31.09
CA ASP A 430 19.56 -3.76 -29.91
C ASP A 430 18.90 -2.40 -29.74
N ALA A 431 18.74 -1.64 -30.84
CA ALA A 431 18.07 -0.34 -30.85
C ALA A 431 16.64 -0.43 -30.30
N GLN A 432 15.86 -1.40 -30.78
CA GLN A 432 14.49 -1.61 -30.32
C GLN A 432 14.44 -2.11 -28.87
N ALA A 433 15.43 -2.89 -28.42
CA ALA A 433 15.52 -3.31 -27.04
C ALA A 433 15.87 -2.14 -26.10
N GLY A 434 16.83 -1.29 -26.49
CA GLY A 434 17.17 -0.06 -25.80
C GLY A 434 15.98 0.90 -25.73
N GLN A 435 15.22 1.05 -26.81
CA GLN A 435 13.99 1.83 -26.84
C GLN A 435 12.93 1.30 -25.86
N ILE A 436 12.73 -0.02 -25.77
CA ILE A 436 11.80 -0.62 -24.81
C ILE A 436 12.25 -0.35 -23.37
N LEU A 437 13.53 -0.55 -23.07
CA LEU A 437 14.08 -0.30 -21.74
C LEU A 437 13.97 1.18 -21.35
N ASP A 438 14.28 2.08 -22.27
CA ASP A 438 14.17 3.53 -22.09
C ASP A 438 12.71 3.95 -21.79
N LEU A 439 11.77 3.54 -22.63
CA LEU A 439 10.36 3.89 -22.47
C LEU A 439 9.76 3.33 -21.17
N TYR A 440 10.14 2.11 -20.79
CA TYR A 440 9.58 1.43 -19.62
C TYR A 440 10.26 1.84 -18.31
N TYR A 441 11.60 1.88 -18.27
CA TYR A 441 12.35 2.10 -17.03
C TYR A 441 12.76 3.54 -16.81
N VAL A 442 13.18 4.27 -17.85
CA VAL A 442 13.72 5.64 -17.74
C VAL A 442 12.61 6.68 -17.84
N HIS A 443 11.77 6.59 -18.87
CA HIS A 443 10.69 7.55 -19.13
C HIS A 443 9.35 7.15 -18.48
N ARG A 444 9.20 5.88 -18.08
CA ARG A 444 7.99 5.32 -17.41
C ARG A 444 6.67 5.77 -18.03
N ILE A 445 6.53 5.61 -19.35
CA ILE A 445 5.35 6.09 -20.08
C ILE A 445 4.05 5.31 -19.78
N GLY A 446 4.12 4.27 -18.95
CA GLY A 446 2.99 3.43 -18.53
C GLY A 446 3.39 1.98 -18.25
N GLY A 447 2.40 1.10 -18.11
CA GLY A 447 2.61 -0.34 -17.97
C GLY A 447 3.10 -1.01 -19.26
N HIS A 448 3.38 -2.32 -19.20
CA HIS A 448 3.86 -3.10 -20.35
C HIS A 448 3.00 -2.90 -21.61
N TYR A 449 1.68 -2.85 -21.46
CA TYR A 449 0.74 -2.64 -22.57
C TYR A 449 0.91 -1.28 -23.27
N ALA A 450 1.17 -0.20 -22.53
CA ALA A 450 1.36 1.12 -23.11
C ALA A 450 2.65 1.20 -23.93
N VAL A 451 3.72 0.55 -23.44
CA VAL A 451 4.99 0.45 -24.17
C VAL A 451 4.87 -0.47 -25.37
N GLU A 452 4.20 -1.61 -25.23
CA GLU A 452 3.90 -2.55 -26.31
C GLU A 452 3.20 -1.84 -27.48
N MET A 453 2.11 -1.12 -27.20
CA MET A 453 1.36 -0.37 -28.20
C MET A 453 2.20 0.72 -28.88
N ARG A 454 3.10 1.37 -28.13
CA ARG A 454 3.94 2.44 -28.66
C ARG A 454 5.09 1.92 -29.54
N VAL A 455 5.63 0.75 -29.22
CA VAL A 455 6.71 0.11 -30.00
C VAL A 455 6.14 -0.72 -31.17
N GLY A 456 4.84 -1.01 -31.16
CA GLY A 456 4.15 -1.71 -32.26
C GLY A 456 4.50 -3.21 -32.34
N LEU A 457 4.84 -3.83 -31.21
CA LEU A 457 5.18 -5.25 -31.13
C LEU A 457 4.00 -6.07 -30.60
N SER A 458 3.94 -7.35 -30.99
CA SER A 458 3.08 -8.30 -30.29
C SER A 458 3.60 -8.54 -28.87
N ARG A 459 2.70 -8.85 -27.93
CA ARG A 459 3.04 -9.12 -26.52
C ARG A 459 4.21 -10.10 -26.33
N ALA A 460 4.24 -11.19 -27.08
CA ALA A 460 5.33 -12.17 -27.01
C ALA A 460 6.66 -11.58 -27.51
N ALA A 461 6.64 -10.87 -28.65
CA ALA A 461 7.81 -10.20 -29.20
C ALA A 461 8.34 -9.11 -28.25
N TYR A 462 7.43 -8.36 -27.60
CA TYR A 462 7.74 -7.34 -26.60
C TYR A 462 8.51 -7.94 -25.40
N PHE A 463 7.99 -8.99 -24.76
CA PHE A 463 8.66 -9.60 -23.61
C PHE A 463 9.99 -10.26 -23.96
N ASN A 464 10.07 -10.89 -25.14
CA ASN A 464 11.32 -11.43 -25.66
C ASN A 464 12.35 -10.33 -25.89
N ARG A 465 11.94 -9.20 -26.49
CA ARG A 465 12.84 -8.08 -26.79
C ARG A 465 13.29 -7.35 -25.53
N ARG A 466 12.42 -7.20 -24.54
CA ARG A 466 12.78 -6.68 -23.20
C ARG A 466 13.83 -7.58 -22.53
N SER A 467 13.59 -8.89 -22.50
CA SER A 467 14.49 -9.86 -21.84
C SER A 467 15.85 -9.97 -22.56
N TYR A 468 15.84 -9.82 -23.89
CA TYR A 468 17.05 -9.65 -24.69
C TYR A 468 17.79 -8.36 -24.32
N GLY A 469 17.09 -7.23 -24.22
CA GLY A 469 17.68 -5.94 -23.84
C GLY A 469 18.37 -5.95 -22.49
N VAL A 470 17.75 -6.58 -21.47
CA VAL A 470 18.37 -6.70 -20.14
C VAL A 470 19.67 -7.50 -20.19
N ARG A 471 19.72 -8.58 -20.99
CA ARG A 471 20.96 -9.36 -21.18
C ARG A 471 22.03 -8.55 -21.89
N ARG A 472 21.69 -7.81 -22.94
CA ARG A 472 22.65 -6.95 -23.62
C ARG A 472 23.15 -5.79 -22.75
N LEU A 473 22.31 -5.31 -21.84
CA LEU A 473 22.70 -4.33 -20.84
C LEU A 473 23.69 -4.91 -19.83
N VAL A 474 23.51 -6.16 -19.40
CA VAL A 474 24.49 -6.89 -18.57
C VAL A 474 25.83 -6.98 -19.29
N ASP A 475 25.85 -7.42 -20.55
CA ASP A 475 27.09 -7.52 -21.34
C ASP A 475 27.79 -6.15 -21.39
N ARG A 476 27.03 -5.08 -21.66
CA ARG A 476 27.59 -3.74 -21.75
C ARG A 476 28.17 -3.24 -20.42
N LEU A 477 27.51 -3.52 -19.30
CA LEU A 477 28.01 -3.16 -17.98
C LEU A 477 29.26 -3.97 -17.62
N ARG A 478 29.35 -5.24 -18.03
CA ARG A 478 30.56 -6.05 -17.89
C ARG A 478 31.72 -5.49 -18.71
N GLU A 479 31.48 -5.11 -19.97
CA GLU A 479 32.49 -4.46 -20.81
C GLU A 479 33.03 -3.15 -20.18
N LEU A 480 32.14 -2.34 -19.60
CA LEU A 480 32.51 -1.12 -18.89
C LEU A 480 33.34 -1.42 -17.62
N GLU A 481 32.99 -2.47 -16.89
CA GLU A 481 33.72 -2.89 -15.69
C GLU A 481 35.10 -3.45 -16.03
N GLU A 482 35.23 -4.24 -17.09
CA GLU A 482 36.50 -4.79 -17.58
C GLU A 482 37.43 -3.69 -18.08
N SER A 483 36.88 -2.72 -18.81
CA SER A 483 37.63 -1.56 -19.33
C SER A 483 38.04 -0.55 -18.25
N ALA A 484 37.46 -0.64 -17.05
CA ALA A 484 37.83 0.16 -15.89
C ALA A 484 39.06 -0.39 -15.11
N SER A 485 39.85 -1.29 -15.71
CA SER A 485 41.04 -1.92 -15.08
C SER A 485 42.09 -0.92 -14.54
N PRO A 486 42.85 -1.33 -13.51
CA PRO A 486 43.28 -0.48 -12.40
C PRO A 486 44.46 0.42 -12.76
N ALA A 487 44.46 1.63 -12.20
CA ALA A 487 45.69 2.38 -11.94
C ALA A 487 46.30 1.93 -10.61
#